data_AF-A0A918EID0-F1
#
_entry.id   AF-A0A918EID0-F1
#
_cell.length_a   1.000
_cell.length_b   1.000
_cell.length_c   1.000
_cell.angle_alpha   90.00
_cell.angle_beta   90.00
_cell.angle_gamma   90.00
#
_symmetry.space_group_name_H-M   'P 1'
#
loop_
_entity.id
_entity.type
_entity.pdbx_description
1 polymer ?
#
loop_
_entity_poly.entity_id
_entity_poly.type
_entity_poly.pdbx_seq_one_letter_code
_entity_poly.pdbx_strand_id
1 'polypeptide(L)'
;MSLPPGSLTADLVETVLALAGNAGLSPHRPDGAINGFQREGDLLLLDHRELVAGLAAGTIATNLWNSEGVDIWLATDPETSAVVLSLDSCWTWRSPVPEAEPYRRLHGGLTELWVAVAERTGALFGRVEDEWSLEQVYPSLTKPVSDAPPPPGRRPERMGWWTYVTAELYRRMPPLPPGIDATVRRTASGAAVIALLDDPAAVDPLAFERFHLHHGTQTRLAGIDPPGGSRR
;
A
#
# COMPACT_ATOMS: atom_id res chain seq x y z
N MET A 1 -3.79 1.31 1.39
CA MET A 1 -4.64 1.35 0.18
C MET A 1 -5.83 2.26 0.44
N SER A 2 -6.35 2.92 -0.60
CA SER A 2 -7.51 3.80 -0.54
C SER A 2 -8.76 3.07 -1.04
N LEU A 3 -9.82 3.18 -0.25
CA LEU A 3 -11.13 2.58 -0.48
C LEU A 3 -12.12 3.65 -0.97
N PRO A 4 -13.28 3.26 -1.52
CA PRO A 4 -14.37 4.20 -1.78
C PRO A 4 -14.77 4.97 -0.51
N PRO A 5 -15.08 6.28 -0.59
CA PRO A 5 -15.50 7.06 0.57
C PRO A 5 -16.67 6.42 1.32
N GLY A 6 -16.57 6.35 2.65
CA GLY A 6 -17.63 5.79 3.51
C GLY A 6 -17.74 4.26 3.47
N SER A 7 -16.82 3.56 2.81
CA SER A 7 -16.79 2.08 2.79
C SER A 7 -16.20 1.45 4.05
N LEU A 8 -15.44 2.21 4.85
CA LEU A 8 -14.82 1.73 6.08
C LEU A 8 -15.89 1.49 7.16
N THR A 9 -16.39 0.27 7.23
CA THR A 9 -17.43 -0.18 8.17
C THR A 9 -16.94 -1.37 8.99
N ALA A 10 -17.68 -1.73 10.03
CA ALA A 10 -17.42 -2.96 10.80
C ALA A 10 -17.40 -4.20 9.89
N ASP A 11 -18.34 -4.32 8.95
CA ASP A 11 -18.40 -5.43 7.99
C ASP A 11 -17.16 -5.49 7.07
N LEU A 12 -16.65 -4.33 6.66
CA LEU A 12 -15.42 -4.26 5.88
C LEU A 12 -14.22 -4.71 6.74
N VAL A 13 -14.14 -4.26 7.99
CA VAL A 13 -13.08 -4.69 8.92
C VAL A 13 -13.11 -6.19 9.14
N GLU A 14 -14.28 -6.77 9.38
CA GLU A 14 -14.45 -8.23 9.51
C GLU A 14 -13.99 -8.95 8.24
N THR A 15 -14.28 -8.39 7.07
CA THR A 15 -13.79 -8.93 5.80
C THR A 15 -12.26 -8.91 5.72
N VAL A 16 -11.62 -7.82 6.16
CA VAL A 16 -10.16 -7.70 6.21
C VAL A 16 -9.58 -8.74 7.18
N LEU A 17 -10.13 -8.86 8.39
CA LEU A 17 -9.68 -9.83 9.40
C LEU A 17 -9.86 -11.27 8.93
N ALA A 18 -10.96 -11.58 8.24
CA ALA A 18 -11.19 -12.91 7.67
C ALA A 18 -10.18 -13.25 6.56
N LEU A 19 -9.83 -12.28 5.69
CA LEU A 19 -8.79 -12.46 4.68
C LEU A 19 -7.41 -12.66 5.32
N ALA A 20 -7.10 -11.91 6.38
CA ALA A 20 -5.89 -12.10 7.16
C ALA A 20 -5.84 -13.51 7.79
N GLY A 21 -6.95 -13.99 8.36
CA GLY A 21 -7.11 -15.35 8.87
C GLY A 21 -6.82 -16.43 7.82
N ASN A 22 -7.35 -16.27 6.60
CA ASN A 22 -7.08 -17.17 5.49
C ASN A 22 -5.61 -17.16 5.05
N ALA A 23 -4.90 -16.06 5.30
CA ALA A 23 -3.46 -15.92 5.07
C ALA A 23 -2.60 -16.41 6.26
N GLY A 24 -3.22 -16.99 7.30
CA GLY A 24 -2.52 -17.50 8.48
C GLY A 24 -2.14 -16.42 9.50
N LEU A 25 -2.79 -15.25 9.44
CA LEU A 25 -2.59 -14.15 10.38
C LEU A 25 -3.78 -14.03 11.34
N SER A 26 -3.53 -13.63 12.58
CA SER A 26 -4.56 -13.49 13.60
C SER A 26 -4.36 -12.22 14.42
N PRO A 27 -5.43 -11.46 14.76
CA PRO A 27 -5.32 -10.39 15.75
C PRO A 27 -5.03 -10.93 17.17
N HIS A 28 -5.27 -12.23 17.41
CA HIS A 28 -4.97 -12.87 18.67
C HIS A 28 -3.48 -13.21 18.74
N ARG A 29 -2.86 -12.74 19.81
CA ARG A 29 -1.55 -13.20 20.27
C ARG A 29 -1.58 -14.70 20.63
N PRO A 30 -0.41 -15.34 20.80
CA PRO A 30 -0.33 -16.73 21.26
C PRO A 30 -1.05 -17.02 22.59
N ASP A 31 -1.18 -16.03 23.47
CA ASP A 31 -1.92 -16.14 24.74
C ASP A 31 -3.43 -15.87 24.62
N GLY A 32 -3.92 -15.63 23.40
CA GLY A 32 -5.32 -15.37 23.10
C GLY A 32 -5.78 -13.94 23.34
N ALA A 33 -4.91 -13.03 23.78
CA ALA A 33 -5.24 -11.61 23.91
C ALA A 33 -5.12 -10.86 22.57
N ILE A 34 -5.90 -9.79 22.40
CA ILE A 34 -5.78 -8.87 21.26
C ILE A 34 -5.19 -7.56 21.75
N ASN A 35 -4.10 -7.12 21.12
CA ASN A 35 -3.54 -5.79 21.37
C ASN A 35 -4.31 -4.74 20.55
N GLY A 36 -4.71 -3.66 21.20
CA GLY A 36 -5.15 -2.44 20.55
C GLY A 36 -4.19 -1.30 20.86
N PHE A 37 -3.94 -0.43 19.89
CA PHE A 37 -3.10 0.75 20.06
C PHE A 37 -3.89 1.99 19.69
N GLN A 38 -3.99 2.93 20.63
CA GLN A 38 -4.52 4.26 20.32
C GLN A 38 -3.51 5.08 19.52
N ARG A 39 -3.96 6.15 18.86
CA ARG A 39 -3.10 7.07 18.09
C ARG A 39 -1.92 7.63 18.91
N GLU A 40 -2.08 7.74 20.22
CA GLU A 40 -1.07 8.27 21.15
C GLU A 40 -0.05 7.22 21.61
N GLY A 41 -0.22 5.95 21.20
CA GLY A 41 0.68 4.84 21.49
C GLY A 41 0.28 3.98 22.68
N ASP A 42 -0.81 4.32 23.38
CA ASP A 42 -1.29 3.55 24.52
C ASP A 42 -1.77 2.15 24.11
N LEU A 43 -1.24 1.13 24.80
CA LEU A 43 -1.61 -0.27 24.63
C LEU A 43 -2.87 -0.60 25.43
N LEU A 44 -3.84 -1.20 24.75
CA LEU A 44 -5.07 -1.72 25.30
C LEU A 44 -5.17 -3.23 25.03
N LEU A 45 -5.84 -3.95 25.93
CA LEU A 45 -6.30 -5.31 25.66
C LEU A 45 -7.76 -5.23 25.27
N LEU A 46 -8.07 -5.74 24.08
CA LEU A 46 -9.40 -5.64 23.48
C LEU A 46 -10.05 -7.02 23.37
N ASP A 47 -11.38 -7.03 23.35
CA ASP A 47 -12.12 -8.13 22.72
C ASP A 47 -12.28 -7.89 21.20
N HIS A 48 -12.78 -8.90 20.49
CA HIS A 48 -12.97 -8.83 19.03
C HIS A 48 -13.93 -7.71 18.61
N ARG A 49 -14.99 -7.46 19.39
CA ARG A 49 -15.99 -6.42 19.08
C ARG A 49 -15.38 -5.03 19.23
N GLU A 50 -14.60 -4.81 20.29
CA GLU A 50 -13.88 -3.57 20.54
C GLU A 50 -12.84 -3.30 19.45
N LEU A 51 -12.10 -4.33 19.03
CA LEU A 51 -11.16 -4.25 17.91
C LEU A 51 -11.88 -3.80 16.62
N VAL A 52 -12.96 -4.49 16.24
CA VAL A 52 -13.68 -4.20 14.99
C VAL A 52 -14.27 -2.79 15.01
N ALA A 53 -14.88 -2.39 16.13
CA ALA A 53 -15.42 -1.05 16.28
C ALA A 53 -14.32 0.03 16.23
N GLY A 54 -13.19 -0.21 16.89
CA GLY A 54 -12.06 0.71 16.92
C GLY A 54 -11.40 0.89 15.54
N LEU A 55 -11.20 -0.20 14.80
CA LEU A 55 -10.71 -0.16 13.42
C LEU A 55 -11.75 0.50 12.48
N ALA A 56 -13.04 0.24 12.62
CA ALA A 56 -14.04 0.91 11.78
C ALA A 56 -14.06 2.43 12.03
N ALA A 57 -13.82 2.85 13.27
CA ALA A 57 -13.75 4.26 13.66
C ALA A 57 -12.37 4.91 13.45
N GLY A 58 -11.33 4.15 13.10
CA GLY A 58 -9.95 4.65 12.98
C GLY A 58 -9.34 5.13 14.29
N THR A 59 -9.85 4.67 15.43
CA THR A 59 -9.37 5.06 16.76
C THR A 59 -8.38 4.06 17.35
N ILE A 60 -8.31 2.85 16.77
CA ILE A 60 -7.46 1.76 17.18
C ILE A 60 -6.69 1.22 15.97
N ALA A 61 -5.43 0.87 16.19
CA ALA A 61 -4.66 -0.03 15.35
C ALA A 61 -4.36 -1.33 16.11
N THR A 62 -3.92 -2.38 15.41
CA THR A 62 -3.62 -3.69 16.01
C THR A 62 -2.45 -4.38 15.32
N ASN A 63 -1.98 -5.47 15.91
CA ASN A 63 -1.04 -6.40 15.29
C ASN A 63 -1.81 -7.62 14.75
N LEU A 64 -1.40 -8.11 13.59
CA LEU A 64 -1.80 -9.38 13.01
C LEU A 64 -0.61 -10.35 13.08
N TRP A 65 -0.70 -11.34 13.94
CA TRP A 65 0.36 -12.30 14.24
C TRP A 65 0.31 -13.51 13.32
N ASN A 66 1.46 -13.93 12.79
CA ASN A 66 1.61 -15.24 12.20
C ASN A 66 2.02 -16.29 13.25
N SER A 67 2.07 -17.56 12.86
CA SER A 67 2.47 -18.67 13.75
C SER A 67 3.94 -18.61 14.21
N GLU A 68 4.77 -17.80 13.55
CA GLU A 68 6.19 -17.63 13.87
C GLU A 68 6.43 -16.44 14.82
N GLY A 69 5.38 -15.75 15.26
CA GLY A 69 5.48 -14.59 16.15
C GLY A 69 5.90 -13.30 15.45
N VAL A 70 5.88 -13.27 14.12
CA VAL A 70 6.03 -12.04 13.33
C VAL A 70 4.66 -11.37 13.24
N ASP A 71 4.62 -10.06 13.50
CA ASP A 71 3.41 -9.29 13.37
C ASP A 71 3.40 -8.33 12.18
N ILE A 72 2.19 -8.07 11.71
CA ILE A 72 1.86 -7.04 10.73
C ILE A 72 0.95 -6.05 11.42
N TRP A 73 1.36 -4.79 11.44
CA TRP A 73 0.52 -3.71 11.91
C TRP A 73 -0.66 -3.51 10.96
N LEU A 74 -1.87 -3.46 11.50
CA LEU A 74 -3.10 -3.10 10.79
C LEU A 74 -3.66 -1.81 11.41
N ALA A 75 -3.86 -0.81 10.57
CA ALA A 75 -4.56 0.42 10.91
C ALA A 75 -5.51 0.83 9.80
N THR A 76 -6.44 1.71 10.15
CA THR A 76 -7.44 2.25 9.25
C THR A 76 -7.57 3.75 9.49
N ASP A 77 -7.99 4.46 8.46
CA ASP A 77 -8.24 5.90 8.53
C ASP A 77 -9.57 6.22 7.83
N PRO A 78 -10.66 6.49 8.56
CA PRO A 78 -11.95 6.84 7.99
C PRO A 78 -11.92 8.15 7.20
N GLU A 79 -11.08 9.12 7.59
CA GLU A 79 -11.02 10.43 6.94
C GLU A 79 -10.52 10.31 5.50
N THR A 80 -9.52 9.43 5.30
CA THR A 80 -8.97 9.12 3.97
C THR A 80 -9.53 7.83 3.36
N SER A 81 -10.44 7.16 4.07
CA SER A 81 -10.97 5.82 3.75
C SER A 81 -9.85 4.83 3.40
N ALA A 82 -8.84 4.74 4.26
CA ALA A 82 -7.65 3.93 4.02
C ALA A 82 -7.56 2.71 4.94
N VAL A 83 -6.94 1.65 4.41
CA VAL A 83 -6.45 0.49 5.18
C VAL A 83 -4.93 0.43 5.01
N VAL A 84 -4.21 0.39 6.12
CA VAL A 84 -2.75 0.34 6.17
C VAL A 84 -2.34 -0.99 6.78
N LEU A 85 -1.51 -1.73 6.05
CA LEU A 85 -0.80 -2.90 6.54
C LEU A 85 0.68 -2.58 6.52
N SER A 86 1.38 -2.73 7.65
CA SER A 86 2.81 -2.48 7.74
C SER A 86 3.52 -3.69 8.34
N LEU A 87 4.60 -4.12 7.70
CA LEU A 87 5.48 -5.16 8.22
C LEU A 87 6.56 -4.51 9.06
N ASP A 88 6.62 -4.82 10.36
CA ASP A 88 7.80 -4.49 11.15
C ASP A 88 8.94 -5.45 10.74
N SER A 89 9.77 -4.99 9.81
CA SER A 89 10.84 -5.79 9.21
C SER A 89 12.21 -5.53 9.83
N CYS A 90 12.26 -4.89 11.01
CA CYS A 90 13.51 -4.53 11.68
C CYS A 90 14.44 -5.73 11.98
N TRP A 91 13.92 -6.95 11.90
CA TRP A 91 14.65 -8.20 12.14
C TRP A 91 15.11 -8.93 10.86
N THR A 92 14.96 -8.34 9.68
CA THR A 92 15.22 -9.05 8.41
C THR A 92 16.25 -8.38 7.51
N TRP A 93 16.99 -9.20 6.75
CA TRP A 93 17.96 -8.71 5.76
C TRP A 93 17.23 -8.10 4.56
N ARG A 94 17.50 -6.83 4.28
CA ARG A 94 16.98 -6.08 3.12
C ARG A 94 18.11 -5.82 2.12
N SER A 95 18.76 -6.90 1.70
CA SER A 95 19.80 -6.89 0.67
C SER A 95 19.62 -8.13 -0.21
N PRO A 96 20.04 -8.10 -1.50
CA PRO A 96 19.83 -9.21 -2.43
C PRO A 96 20.79 -10.38 -2.17
N VAL A 97 20.74 -10.93 -0.97
CA VAL A 97 21.52 -12.06 -0.48
C VAL A 97 20.58 -13.20 -0.05
N PRO A 98 21.08 -14.44 0.07
CA PRO A 98 20.25 -15.58 0.51
C PRO A 98 19.58 -15.37 1.87
N GLU A 99 20.20 -14.63 2.79
CA GLU A 99 19.71 -14.34 4.14
C GLU A 99 18.43 -13.49 4.14
N ALA A 100 18.12 -12.82 3.02
CA ALA A 100 16.87 -12.06 2.85
C ALA A 100 15.66 -12.93 2.49
N GLU A 101 15.84 -14.24 2.33
CA GLU A 101 14.74 -15.14 1.97
C GLU A 101 13.54 -15.10 2.94
N PRO A 102 13.70 -15.03 4.27
CA PRO A 102 12.56 -14.82 5.18
C PRO A 102 11.80 -13.53 4.89
N TYR A 103 12.51 -12.43 4.59
CA TYR A 103 11.89 -11.16 4.21
C TYR A 103 11.09 -11.31 2.91
N ARG A 104 11.66 -11.95 1.88
CA ARG A 104 10.97 -12.17 0.60
C ARG A 104 9.66 -12.93 0.78
N ARG A 105 9.65 -13.98 1.62
CA ARG A 105 8.43 -14.74 1.93
C ARG A 105 7.40 -13.90 2.68
N LEU A 106 7.80 -13.18 3.73
CA LEU A 106 6.90 -12.30 4.49
C LEU A 106 6.30 -11.22 3.58
N HIS A 107 7.16 -10.58 2.80
CA HIS A 107 6.78 -9.56 1.83
C HIS A 107 5.79 -10.12 0.80
N GLY A 108 6.08 -11.30 0.22
CA GLY A 108 5.20 -11.97 -0.73
C GLY A 108 3.82 -12.27 -0.13
N GLY A 109 3.78 -12.86 1.08
CA GLY A 109 2.53 -13.15 1.79
C GLY A 109 1.71 -11.89 2.07
N LEU A 110 2.36 -10.83 2.56
CA LEU A 110 1.70 -9.55 2.81
C LEU A 110 1.19 -8.90 1.51
N THR A 111 1.94 -9.01 0.42
CA THR A 111 1.52 -8.49 -0.89
C THR A 111 0.28 -9.21 -1.40
N GLU A 112 0.22 -10.53 -1.30
CA GLU A 112 -0.97 -11.28 -1.71
C GLU A 112 -2.18 -10.97 -0.83
N LEU A 113 -1.99 -10.85 0.49
CA LEU A 113 -3.06 -10.40 1.39
C LEU A 113 -3.56 -9.01 1.00
N TRP A 114 -2.64 -8.07 0.76
CA TRP A 114 -2.96 -6.72 0.34
C TRP A 114 -3.76 -6.69 -0.97
N VAL A 115 -3.37 -7.48 -1.98
CA VAL A 115 -4.12 -7.61 -3.24
C VAL A 115 -5.49 -8.23 -3.00
N ALA A 116 -5.59 -9.29 -2.19
CA ALA A 116 -6.86 -9.94 -1.88
C ALA A 116 -7.83 -8.98 -1.18
N VAL A 117 -7.33 -8.19 -0.22
CA VAL A 117 -8.11 -7.12 0.44
C VAL A 117 -8.54 -6.08 -0.59
N ALA A 118 -7.64 -5.63 -1.46
CA ALA A 118 -7.95 -4.63 -2.48
C ALA A 118 -9.07 -5.10 -3.44
N GLU A 119 -9.00 -6.35 -3.92
CA GLU A 119 -10.03 -6.91 -4.79
C GLU A 119 -11.37 -7.09 -4.07
N ARG A 120 -11.33 -7.57 -2.82
CA ARG A 120 -12.54 -7.88 -2.06
C ARG A 120 -13.30 -6.63 -1.60
N THR A 121 -12.57 -5.57 -1.28
CA THR A 121 -13.14 -4.31 -0.77
C THR A 121 -13.40 -3.29 -1.88
N GLY A 122 -13.01 -3.59 -3.13
CA GLY A 122 -13.15 -2.65 -4.23
C GLY A 122 -12.24 -1.43 -4.08
N ALA A 123 -11.03 -1.62 -3.53
CA ALA A 123 -10.06 -0.56 -3.37
C ALA A 123 -9.81 0.16 -4.70
N LEU A 124 -9.70 1.48 -4.64
CA LEU A 124 -9.51 2.34 -5.81
C LEU A 124 -8.04 2.38 -6.23
N PHE A 125 -7.16 2.32 -5.24
CA PHE A 125 -5.73 2.52 -5.40
C PHE A 125 -4.99 1.96 -4.19
N GLY A 126 -3.75 1.50 -4.38
CA GLY A 126 -2.89 1.15 -3.26
C GLY A 126 -1.44 1.08 -3.67
N ARG A 127 -0.56 1.01 -2.67
CA ARG A 127 0.87 0.89 -2.87
C ARG A 127 1.54 0.18 -1.71
N VAL A 128 2.71 -0.38 -1.99
CA VAL A 128 3.64 -0.92 -1.01
C VAL A 128 4.86 -0.01 -0.98
N GLU A 129 5.21 0.45 0.22
CA GLU A 129 6.28 1.41 0.49
C GLU A 129 7.07 0.92 1.71
N ASP A 130 8.31 1.39 1.85
CA ASP A 130 9.13 1.16 3.03
C ASP A 130 9.44 2.47 3.76
N GLU A 131 9.88 2.37 5.01
CA GLU A 131 10.24 3.51 5.86
C GLU A 131 11.20 4.47 5.15
N TRP A 132 12.21 3.93 4.45
CA TRP A 132 13.14 4.77 3.69
C TRP A 132 12.45 5.59 2.60
N SER A 133 11.51 5.01 1.84
CA SER A 133 10.74 5.77 0.84
C SER A 133 9.92 6.87 1.51
N LEU A 134 9.31 6.59 2.66
CA LEU A 134 8.48 7.52 3.42
C LEU A 134 9.29 8.69 4.01
N GLU A 135 10.48 8.41 4.52
CA GLU A 135 11.27 9.37 5.30
C GLU A 135 12.34 10.11 4.49
N GLN A 136 12.86 9.47 3.44
CA GLN A 136 14.00 9.99 2.67
C GLN A 136 13.60 10.39 1.26
N VAL A 137 12.82 9.56 0.55
CA VAL A 137 12.53 9.80 -0.86
C VAL A 137 11.39 10.80 -1.04
N TYR A 138 10.18 10.52 -0.51
CA TYR A 138 9.06 11.45 -0.70
C TYR A 138 9.31 12.84 -0.10
N PRO A 139 9.96 12.97 1.07
CA PRO A 139 10.30 14.28 1.62
C PRO A 139 11.39 15.03 0.84
N SER A 140 12.28 14.34 0.09
CA SER A 140 13.29 14.99 -0.76
C SER A 140 12.70 15.56 -2.05
N LEU A 141 11.48 15.16 -2.43
CA LEU A 141 10.83 15.66 -3.63
C LEU A 141 10.50 17.15 -3.48
N THR A 142 10.93 17.94 -4.47
CA THR A 142 10.69 19.40 -4.51
C THR A 142 9.22 19.82 -4.48
N LYS A 143 8.28 18.89 -4.68
CA LYS A 143 6.84 19.10 -4.51
C LYS A 143 6.21 17.91 -3.78
N PRO A 144 5.25 18.16 -2.88
CA PRO A 144 4.45 17.09 -2.30
C PRO A 144 3.74 16.31 -3.40
N VAL A 145 3.79 14.98 -3.30
CA VAL A 145 3.04 14.07 -4.17
C VAL A 145 1.72 13.69 -3.48
N SER A 146 0.64 13.65 -4.26
CA SER A 146 -0.67 13.31 -3.71
C SER A 146 -0.79 11.83 -3.35
N ASP A 147 -1.43 11.57 -2.21
CA ASP A 147 -1.84 10.22 -1.77
C ASP A 147 -3.20 9.78 -2.32
N ALA A 148 -3.92 10.70 -2.95
CA ALA A 148 -5.25 10.42 -3.51
C ALA A 148 -5.15 9.46 -4.71
N PRO A 149 -6.20 8.66 -4.97
CA PRO A 149 -6.33 7.94 -6.23
C PRO A 149 -6.17 8.89 -7.43
N PRO A 150 -5.44 8.50 -8.48
CA PRO A 150 -5.21 9.40 -9.60
C PRO A 150 -6.50 9.63 -10.40
N PRO A 151 -6.68 10.82 -11.00
CA PRO A 151 -7.77 11.05 -11.95
C PRO A 151 -7.71 10.07 -13.14
N PRO A 152 -8.85 9.78 -13.79
CA PRO A 152 -8.86 8.96 -14.99
C PRO A 152 -7.90 9.49 -16.06
N GLY A 153 -7.14 8.60 -16.69
CA GLY A 153 -6.16 8.97 -17.72
C GLY A 153 -4.82 9.49 -17.19
N ARG A 154 -4.64 9.57 -15.86
CA ARG A 154 -3.39 9.97 -15.23
C ARG A 154 -2.74 8.80 -14.50
N ARG A 155 -1.41 8.86 -14.38
CA ARG A 155 -0.66 7.96 -13.49
C ARG A 155 -0.78 8.46 -12.04
N PRO A 156 -0.67 7.57 -11.05
CA PRO A 156 -0.42 7.97 -9.67
C PRO A 156 0.81 8.87 -9.59
N GLU A 157 0.72 9.97 -8.85
CA GLU A 157 1.88 10.84 -8.56
C GLU A 157 2.86 10.16 -7.62
N ARG A 158 2.32 9.37 -6.69
CA ARG A 158 3.06 8.56 -5.73
C ARG A 158 2.89 7.08 -6.04
N MET A 159 3.82 6.53 -6.80
CA MET A 159 3.90 5.10 -7.00
C MET A 159 4.78 4.48 -5.90
N GLY A 160 4.34 3.35 -5.36
CA GLY A 160 5.18 2.53 -4.49
C GLY A 160 6.05 1.57 -5.30
N TRP A 161 6.86 0.78 -4.60
CA TRP A 161 7.59 -0.36 -5.19
C TRP A 161 6.65 -1.33 -5.88
N TRP A 162 5.48 -1.55 -5.28
CA TRP A 162 4.31 -2.09 -5.95
C TRP A 162 3.16 -1.12 -5.87
N THR A 163 2.39 -1.03 -6.95
CA THR A 163 1.24 -0.13 -7.04
C THR A 163 0.04 -0.86 -7.62
N TYR A 164 -1.05 -0.93 -6.85
CA TYR A 164 -2.33 -1.50 -7.27
C TYR A 164 -3.20 -0.41 -7.88
N VAL A 165 -3.79 -0.73 -9.02
CA VAL A 165 -4.76 0.11 -9.72
C VAL A 165 -5.91 -0.74 -10.24
N THR A 166 -7.13 -0.18 -10.20
CA THR A 166 -8.32 -0.88 -10.72
C THR A 166 -8.21 -1.18 -12.20
N ALA A 167 -9.04 -2.10 -12.69
CA ALA A 167 -9.10 -2.46 -14.10
C ALA A 167 -9.35 -1.26 -15.01
N GLU A 168 -10.26 -0.37 -14.60
CA GLU A 168 -10.59 0.84 -15.35
C GLU A 168 -9.40 1.81 -15.38
N LEU A 169 -8.78 2.03 -14.23
CA LEU A 169 -7.66 2.96 -14.12
C LEU A 169 -6.48 2.48 -14.94
N TYR A 170 -6.12 1.21 -14.83
CA TYR A 170 -5.04 0.61 -15.61
C TYR A 170 -5.24 0.75 -17.12
N ARG A 171 -6.45 0.48 -17.64
CA ARG A 171 -6.75 0.61 -19.08
C ARG A 171 -6.56 2.02 -19.62
N ARG A 172 -6.78 3.03 -18.79
CA ARG A 172 -6.69 4.45 -19.16
C ARG A 172 -5.33 5.05 -18.86
N MET A 173 -4.49 4.34 -18.11
CA MET A 173 -3.21 4.84 -17.65
C MET A 173 -2.22 4.94 -18.83
N PRO A 174 -1.49 6.06 -18.98
CA PRO A 174 -0.45 6.15 -20.00
C PRO A 174 0.69 5.16 -19.69
N PRO A 175 1.43 4.69 -20.72
CA PRO A 175 2.55 3.77 -20.54
C PRO A 175 3.60 4.36 -19.61
N LEU A 176 4.41 3.51 -18.97
CA LEU A 176 5.54 3.96 -18.17
C LEU A 176 6.58 4.68 -19.04
N PRO A 177 7.36 5.63 -18.48
CA PRO A 177 8.40 6.30 -19.24
C PRO A 177 9.43 5.29 -19.76
N PRO A 178 10.05 5.52 -20.94
CA PRO A 178 11.13 4.68 -21.42
C PRO A 178 12.27 4.58 -20.40
N GLY A 179 12.84 3.39 -20.25
CA GLY A 179 13.95 3.12 -19.31
C GLY A 179 13.51 2.83 -17.87
N ILE A 180 12.22 2.72 -17.61
CA ILE A 180 11.69 2.18 -16.34
C ILE A 180 11.27 0.74 -16.58
N ASP A 181 12.05 -0.18 -16.03
CA ASP A 181 11.71 -1.60 -16.02
C ASP A 181 10.62 -1.82 -14.96
N ALA A 182 9.50 -2.37 -15.39
CA ALA A 182 8.40 -2.70 -14.51
C ALA A 182 7.70 -3.96 -14.97
N THR A 183 7.36 -4.79 -13.99
CA THR A 183 6.57 -6.00 -14.21
C THR A 183 5.10 -5.70 -13.88
N VAL A 184 4.17 -6.08 -14.76
CA VAL A 184 2.74 -5.93 -14.50
C VAL A 184 2.10 -7.28 -14.29
N ARG A 185 1.52 -7.49 -13.10
CA ARG A 185 0.68 -8.64 -12.79
C ARG A 185 -0.79 -8.23 -12.83
N ARG A 186 -1.61 -8.99 -13.56
CA ARG A 186 -3.07 -8.78 -13.64
C ARG A 186 -3.78 -9.69 -12.64
N THR A 187 -4.81 -9.15 -11.99
CA THR A 187 -5.65 -9.90 -11.05
C THR A 187 -6.86 -10.52 -11.76
N ALA A 188 -7.64 -11.33 -11.05
CA ALA A 188 -8.83 -11.98 -11.61
C ALA A 188 -9.92 -10.98 -12.03
N SER A 189 -10.08 -9.87 -11.30
CA SER A 189 -10.99 -8.78 -11.68
C SER A 189 -10.45 -7.91 -12.84
N GLY A 190 -9.24 -8.20 -13.31
CA GLY A 190 -8.53 -7.38 -14.27
C GLY A 190 -7.98 -6.10 -13.65
N ALA A 191 -7.79 -5.99 -12.34
CA ALA A 191 -6.91 -4.97 -11.77
C ALA A 191 -5.44 -5.24 -12.16
N ALA A 192 -4.56 -4.28 -11.90
CA ALA A 192 -3.12 -4.46 -12.10
C ALA A 192 -2.34 -4.14 -10.83
N VAL A 193 -1.32 -4.94 -10.57
CA VAL A 193 -0.20 -4.59 -9.71
C VAL A 193 1.01 -4.31 -10.60
N ILE A 194 1.50 -3.09 -10.53
CA ILE A 194 2.70 -2.63 -11.25
C ILE A 194 3.86 -2.68 -10.26
N ALA A 195 4.86 -3.50 -10.57
CA ALA A 195 6.08 -3.68 -9.79
C ALA A 195 7.22 -2.86 -10.41
N LEU A 196 7.79 -1.93 -9.65
CA LEU A 196 9.02 -1.20 -10.00
C LEU A 196 10.29 -1.91 -9.49
N LEU A 197 10.12 -3.07 -8.86
CA LEU A 197 11.18 -3.89 -8.28
C LEU A 197 10.78 -5.37 -8.40
N ASP A 198 11.72 -6.21 -8.84
CA ASP A 198 11.48 -7.65 -8.95
C ASP A 198 11.78 -8.40 -7.64
N ASP A 199 12.84 -8.02 -6.92
CA ASP A 199 13.19 -8.60 -5.60
C ASP A 199 12.90 -7.59 -4.47
N PRO A 200 11.93 -7.85 -3.56
CA PRO A 200 11.65 -6.97 -2.42
C PRO A 200 12.87 -6.58 -1.60
N ALA A 201 13.88 -7.47 -1.51
CA ALA A 201 15.08 -7.23 -0.73
C ALA A 201 16.14 -6.38 -1.46
N ALA A 202 15.96 -6.12 -2.76
CA ALA A 202 16.91 -5.43 -3.62
C ALA A 202 16.56 -3.94 -3.82
N VAL A 203 16.16 -3.26 -2.75
CA VAL A 203 15.76 -1.85 -2.82
C VAL A 203 16.95 -0.97 -3.23
N ASP A 204 16.81 -0.21 -4.33
CA ASP A 204 17.71 0.88 -4.71
C ASP A 204 16.99 2.23 -4.51
N PRO A 205 17.17 2.88 -3.35
CA PRO A 205 16.48 4.13 -3.06
C PRO A 205 16.81 5.26 -4.03
N LEU A 206 18.02 5.29 -4.58
CA LEU A 206 18.43 6.31 -5.54
C LEU A 206 17.75 6.10 -6.89
N ALA A 207 17.55 4.86 -7.32
CA ALA A 207 16.73 4.57 -8.51
C ALA A 207 15.28 5.02 -8.32
N PHE A 208 14.71 4.78 -7.14
CA PHE A 208 13.33 5.18 -6.81
C PHE A 208 13.15 6.69 -6.73
N GLU A 209 14.11 7.40 -6.14
CA GLU A 209 14.14 8.86 -6.12
C GLU A 209 14.26 9.42 -7.54
N ARG A 210 15.19 8.89 -8.36
CA ARG A 210 15.33 9.30 -9.77
C ARG A 210 14.04 9.11 -10.55
N PHE A 211 13.34 7.99 -10.34
CA PHE A 211 12.04 7.73 -10.95
C PHE A 211 11.03 8.83 -10.59
N HIS A 212 10.87 9.16 -9.31
CA HIS A 212 9.91 10.18 -8.86
C HIS A 212 10.29 11.60 -9.30
N LEU A 213 11.58 11.96 -9.31
CA LEU A 213 12.06 13.25 -9.80
C LEU A 213 11.80 13.45 -11.31
N HIS A 214 12.05 12.43 -12.13
CA HIS A 214 11.79 12.51 -13.57
C HIS A 214 10.29 12.47 -13.89
N HIS A 215 9.52 11.64 -13.17
CA HIS A 215 8.07 11.49 -13.39
C HIS A 215 7.25 12.70 -12.91
N GLY A 216 7.56 13.24 -11.73
CA GLY A 216 6.93 14.47 -11.21
C GLY A 216 7.15 15.70 -12.11
N THR A 217 8.13 15.63 -13.00
CA THR A 217 8.42 16.66 -14.00
C THR A 217 7.63 16.45 -15.30
N GLN A 218 7.43 15.20 -15.76
CA GLN A 218 6.70 14.90 -17.00
C GLN A 218 5.17 15.08 -16.89
N THR A 219 4.57 14.77 -15.73
CA THR A 219 3.13 15.01 -15.50
C THR A 219 2.77 16.50 -15.63
N ARG A 220 3.74 17.42 -15.48
CA ARG A 220 3.54 18.86 -15.71
C ARG A 220 3.48 19.24 -17.19
N LEU A 221 4.30 18.63 -18.04
CA LEU A 221 4.34 18.97 -19.47
C LEU A 221 3.10 18.48 -20.21
N ALA A 222 2.46 17.40 -19.74
CA ALA A 222 1.20 16.90 -20.27
C ALA A 222 -0.05 17.66 -19.74
N GLY A 223 0.11 18.51 -18.72
CA GLY A 223 -0.96 19.29 -18.11
C GLY A 223 -0.95 20.78 -18.49
N ILE A 224 -0.03 21.21 -19.35
CA ILE A 224 -0.03 22.55 -19.95
C ILE A 224 -0.70 22.40 -21.32
N ASP A 225 -1.95 22.86 -21.43
CA ASP A 225 -2.56 23.08 -22.74
C ASP A 225 -1.61 23.93 -23.60
N PRO A 226 -1.36 23.57 -24.86
CA PRO A 226 -0.61 24.46 -25.74
C PRO A 226 -1.38 25.79 -25.82
N PRO A 227 -0.72 26.95 -25.70
CA PRO A 227 -1.39 28.23 -25.83
C PRO A 227 -2.12 28.24 -27.17
N GLY A 228 -3.44 28.47 -27.11
CA GLY A 228 -4.34 28.46 -28.26
C GLY A 228 -3.75 29.21 -29.43
N GLY A 229 -3.20 28.46 -30.37
CA GLY A 229 -2.76 28.96 -31.66
C GLY A 229 -4.00 29.16 -32.52
N SER A 230 -4.66 30.31 -32.35
CA SER A 230 -5.61 30.83 -33.31
C SER A 230 -4.93 30.87 -34.68
N ARG A 231 -5.40 30.03 -35.60
CA ARG A 231 -5.13 30.17 -37.04
C ARG A 231 -6.41 30.66 -37.70
N ARG A 232 -6.32 31.94 -38.11
CA ARG A 232 -6.92 32.64 -39.25
C ARG A 232 -8.35 32.28 -39.66
#